data_AF-A0AAD8LZL6-F1
#
_entry.id   AF-A0AAD8LZL6-F1
#
_cell.length_a   1.000
_cell.length_b   1.000
_cell.length_c   1.000
_cell.angle_alpha   90.00
_cell.angle_beta   90.00
_cell.angle_gamma   90.00
#
_symmetry.space_group_name_H-M   'P 1'
#
loop_
_entity.id
_entity.type
_entity.pdbx_description
1 polymer ?
#
loop_
_entity_poly.entity_id
_entity_poly.type
_entity_poly.pdbx_seq_one_letter_code
_entity_poly.pdbx_strand_id
1 'polypeptide(L)'
;MRINKGKNEFEVKRMKAFAQWVLDIGDGKIDRALNGNEEEDITIPSEFCNLGNVNSLDDMIDSTFPDLIENYKDPKYLSERAILTPRNNTVSHVNGLIVEKIPGDSFSYFSVDSAEEFPGTTISRVTSPEGLKFFIESEMGTPTNITQNVVYKEVFQNLPLI
;
A
#
# COMPACT_ATOMS: atom_id res chain seq x y z
N MET A 1 -10.07 5.58 -0.14
CA MET A 1 -9.71 6.99 -0.41
C MET A 1 -10.93 7.87 -0.14
N ARG A 2 -10.78 9.01 0.55
CA ARG A 2 -11.88 9.97 0.76
C ARG A 2 -11.64 11.18 -0.14
N ILE A 3 -12.68 11.60 -0.87
CA ILE A 3 -12.60 12.66 -1.86
C ILE A 3 -13.26 13.92 -1.28
N ASN A 4 -12.56 15.06 -1.29
CA ASN A 4 -13.04 16.31 -0.70
C ASN A 4 -14.18 16.98 -1.52
N LYS A 5 -15.00 17.82 -0.87
CA LYS A 5 -16.09 18.56 -1.53
C LYS A 5 -15.51 19.64 -2.47
N GLY A 6 -16.00 19.68 -3.71
CA GLY A 6 -15.63 20.72 -4.68
C GLY A 6 -16.08 22.11 -4.22
N LYS A 7 -15.29 23.14 -4.56
CA LYS A 7 -15.50 24.53 -4.16
C LYS A 7 -16.49 25.26 -5.07
N ASN A 8 -16.72 24.74 -6.28
CA ASN A 8 -17.65 25.29 -7.27
C ASN A 8 -18.30 24.15 -8.09
N GLU A 9 -19.33 24.47 -8.88
CA GLU A 9 -20.09 23.48 -9.65
C GLU A 9 -19.22 22.67 -10.63
N PHE A 10 -18.22 23.32 -11.22
CA PHE A 10 -17.30 22.67 -12.15
C PHE A 10 -16.43 21.62 -11.44
N GLU A 11 -15.84 21.96 -10.29
CA GLU A 11 -15.08 21.03 -9.46
C GLU A 11 -15.96 19.89 -8.95
N VAL A 12 -17.19 20.17 -8.50
CA VAL A 12 -18.12 19.13 -8.06
C VAL A 12 -18.43 18.16 -9.19
N LYS A 13 -18.65 18.66 -10.41
CA LYS A 13 -18.90 17.82 -11.60
C LYS A 13 -17.69 16.97 -11.95
N ARG A 14 -16.49 17.55 -11.97
CA ARG A 14 -15.23 16.81 -12.18
C ARG A 14 -15.03 15.73 -11.13
N MET A 15 -15.30 16.05 -9.87
CA MET A 15 -15.11 15.13 -8.76
C MET A 15 -16.06 13.94 -8.83
N LYS A 16 -17.32 14.17 -9.22
CA LYS A 16 -18.29 13.10 -9.48
C LYS A 16 -17.85 12.20 -10.63
N ALA A 17 -17.36 12.78 -11.72
CA ALA A 17 -16.86 12.02 -12.87
C ALA A 17 -15.67 11.13 -12.48
N PHE A 18 -14.70 11.70 -11.73
CA PHE A 18 -13.56 10.94 -11.22
C PHE A 18 -13.99 9.82 -10.25
N ALA A 19 -14.86 10.11 -9.29
CA ALA A 19 -15.35 9.10 -8.35
C ALA A 19 -16.09 7.96 -9.08
N GLN A 20 -16.90 8.29 -10.09
CA GLN A 20 -17.57 7.28 -10.91
C GLN A 20 -16.57 6.42 -11.68
N TRP A 21 -15.55 7.04 -12.29
CA TRP A 21 -14.49 6.30 -12.99
C TRP A 21 -13.75 5.33 -12.06
N VAL A 22 -13.41 5.74 -10.84
CA VAL A 22 -12.78 4.85 -9.83
C VAL A 22 -13.70 3.69 -9.44
N LEU A 23 -15.02 3.94 -9.33
CA LEU A 23 -16.00 2.86 -9.06
C LEU A 23 -16.09 1.88 -10.22
N ASP A 24 -16.12 2.38 -11.45
CA ASP A 24 -16.19 1.55 -12.64
C ASP A 24 -14.94 0.65 -12.77
N ILE A 25 -13.77 1.12 -12.34
CA ILE A 25 -12.56 0.27 -12.21
C ILE A 25 -12.80 -0.85 -11.20
N GLY A 26 -13.28 -0.52 -9.99
CA GLY A 26 -13.52 -1.50 -8.93
C GLY A 26 -14.62 -2.52 -9.27
N ASP A 27 -15.60 -2.11 -10.06
CA ASP A 27 -16.70 -2.95 -10.55
C ASP A 27 -16.33 -3.76 -11.81
N GLY A 28 -15.13 -3.56 -12.38
CA GLY A 28 -14.71 -4.24 -13.61
C GLY A 28 -15.49 -3.80 -14.86
N LYS A 29 -16.01 -2.58 -14.89
CA LYS A 29 -16.78 -1.99 -16.00
C LYS A 29 -15.93 -1.22 -17.00
N ILE A 30 -14.66 -0.98 -16.68
CA ILE A 30 -13.73 -0.30 -17.58
C ILE A 30 -13.26 -1.25 -18.66
N ASP A 31 -13.32 -0.78 -19.90
CA ASP A 31 -12.85 -1.51 -21.07
C ASP A 31 -11.35 -1.80 -20.98
N ARG A 32 -10.96 -2.95 -21.51
CA ARG A 32 -9.56 -3.36 -21.62
C ARG A 32 -8.77 -2.36 -22.45
N ALA A 33 -7.50 -2.19 -22.10
CA ALA A 33 -6.57 -1.39 -22.88
C ALA A 33 -6.39 -2.00 -24.27
N LEU A 34 -6.70 -1.23 -25.31
CA LEU A 34 -6.59 -1.66 -26.71
C LEU A 34 -5.17 -2.07 -27.10
N ASN A 35 -4.16 -1.54 -26.39
CA ASN A 35 -2.74 -1.78 -26.62
C ASN A 35 -2.03 -2.34 -25.36
N GLY A 36 -2.77 -3.00 -24.47
CA GLY A 36 -2.20 -3.64 -23.28
C GLY A 36 -1.35 -4.86 -23.65
N ASN A 37 -0.35 -5.18 -22.82
CA ASN A 37 0.43 -6.41 -22.96
C ASN A 37 -0.27 -7.59 -22.28
N GLU A 38 -1.14 -7.31 -21.30
CA GLU A 38 -1.87 -8.31 -20.53
C GLU A 38 -3.39 -8.15 -20.80
N GLU A 39 -4.13 -9.27 -20.77
CA GLU A 39 -5.57 -9.26 -21.06
C GLU A 39 -6.42 -8.45 -20.06
N GLU A 40 -5.85 -8.10 -18.91
CA GLU A 40 -6.48 -7.37 -17.83
C GLU A 40 -6.02 -5.90 -17.73
N ASP A 41 -5.16 -5.45 -18.65
CA ASP A 41 -4.69 -4.07 -18.66
C ASP A 41 -5.86 -3.10 -18.86
N ILE A 42 -5.89 -2.01 -18.09
CA ILE A 42 -6.87 -0.93 -18.21
C ILE A 42 -6.19 0.36 -18.69
N THR A 43 -6.94 1.21 -19.39
CA THR A 43 -6.43 2.53 -19.80
C THR A 43 -6.71 3.58 -18.73
N ILE A 44 -5.66 4.15 -18.15
CA ILE A 44 -5.77 5.31 -17.25
C ILE A 44 -5.83 6.58 -18.11
N PRO A 45 -6.82 7.48 -17.87
CA PRO A 45 -6.91 8.74 -18.57
C PRO A 45 -5.61 9.56 -18.45
N SER A 46 -5.17 10.15 -19.56
CA SER A 46 -3.86 10.80 -19.65
C SER A 46 -3.73 12.01 -18.72
N GLU A 47 -4.83 12.65 -18.34
CA GLU A 47 -4.86 13.73 -17.36
C GLU A 47 -4.43 13.31 -15.95
N PHE A 48 -4.44 12.00 -15.65
CA PHE A 48 -3.96 11.44 -14.38
C PHE A 48 -2.55 10.87 -14.48
N CYS A 49 -1.96 10.89 -15.68
CA CYS A 49 -0.65 10.33 -15.96
C CYS A 49 0.35 11.45 -16.25
N ASN A 50 1.56 11.34 -15.72
CA ASN A 50 2.64 12.27 -16.06
C ASN A 50 3.34 11.84 -17.37
N LEU A 51 2.65 12.01 -18.51
CA LEU A 51 3.14 11.56 -19.83
C LEU A 51 4.09 12.56 -20.52
N GLY A 52 4.29 13.75 -19.94
CA GLY A 52 4.96 14.88 -20.58
C GLY A 52 6.45 15.04 -20.26
N ASN A 53 6.95 14.40 -19.20
CA ASN A 53 8.33 14.53 -18.73
C ASN A 53 9.06 13.18 -18.75
N VAL A 54 10.36 13.20 -18.48
CA VAL A 54 11.11 11.98 -18.12
C VAL A 54 10.35 11.37 -16.95
N ASN A 55 9.80 10.16 -17.14
CA ASN A 55 9.01 9.44 -16.14
C ASN A 55 9.91 8.98 -14.97
N SER A 56 10.49 9.94 -14.25
CA SER A 56 11.27 9.74 -13.04
C SER A 56 10.34 9.83 -11.83
N LEU A 57 10.67 9.06 -10.81
CA LEU A 57 9.96 9.14 -9.53
C LEU A 57 10.12 10.52 -8.88
N ASP A 58 11.24 11.20 -9.11
CA ASP A 58 11.47 12.57 -8.63
C ASP A 58 10.46 13.56 -9.22
N ASP A 59 10.28 13.57 -10.54
CA ASP A 59 9.32 14.45 -11.21
C ASP A 59 7.88 14.19 -10.73
N MET A 60 7.53 12.93 -10.46
CA MET A 60 6.22 12.56 -9.91
C MET A 60 6.04 13.06 -8.46
N ILE A 61 7.08 12.94 -7.63
CA ILE A 61 7.06 13.47 -6.26
C ILE A 61 6.93 14.98 -6.30
N ASP A 62 7.76 15.68 -7.08
CA ASP A 62 7.82 17.14 -7.12
C ASP A 62 6.54 17.74 -7.72
N SER A 63 5.92 17.08 -8.72
CA SER A 63 4.64 17.52 -9.29
C SER A 63 3.44 17.26 -8.36
N THR A 64 3.48 16.20 -7.54
CA THR A 64 2.40 15.87 -6.61
C THR A 64 2.53 16.62 -5.28
N PHE A 65 3.75 16.83 -4.81
CA PHE A 65 4.11 17.48 -3.55
C PHE A 65 4.99 18.74 -3.79
N PRO A 66 4.45 19.78 -4.43
CA PRO A 66 5.20 21.03 -4.64
C PRO A 66 5.49 21.72 -3.30
N ASP A 67 6.73 22.20 -3.14
CA ASP A 67 7.20 22.85 -1.89
C ASP A 67 7.07 21.92 -0.67
N LEU A 68 7.46 20.64 -0.83
CA LEU A 68 7.39 19.63 0.23
C LEU A 68 8.19 20.04 1.48
N ILE A 69 9.37 20.63 1.31
CA ILE A 69 10.28 21.00 2.42
C ILE A 69 9.66 22.11 3.28
N GLU A 70 8.84 22.96 2.69
CA GLU A 70 8.14 24.06 3.34
C GLU A 70 6.87 23.57 4.04
N ASN A 71 6.21 22.56 3.47
CA ASN A 71 4.85 22.15 3.88
C ASN A 71 4.74 20.78 4.55
N TYR A 72 5.84 20.02 4.70
CA TYR A 72 5.79 18.66 5.28
C TYR A 72 5.22 18.59 6.71
N LYS A 73 5.16 19.71 7.43
CA LYS A 73 4.55 19.79 8.77
C LYS A 73 3.05 20.09 8.75
N ASP A 74 2.48 20.48 7.61
CA ASP A 74 1.05 20.76 7.48
C ASP A 74 0.28 19.46 7.18
N PRO A 75 -0.51 18.93 8.12
CA PRO A 75 -1.27 17.71 7.90
C PRO A 75 -2.29 17.86 6.77
N LYS A 76 -2.83 19.06 6.56
CA LYS A 76 -3.81 19.32 5.50
C LYS A 76 -3.14 19.21 4.14
N TYR A 77 -2.00 19.88 3.96
CA TYR A 77 -1.19 19.79 2.75
C TYR A 77 -0.90 18.34 2.35
N LEU A 78 -0.45 17.53 3.31
CA LEU A 78 -0.14 16.11 3.08
C LEU A 78 -1.40 15.28 2.77
N SER A 79 -2.50 15.50 3.50
CA SER A 79 -3.73 14.70 3.35
C SER A 79 -4.46 14.89 2.03
N GLU A 80 -4.23 16.00 1.34
CA GLU A 80 -4.87 16.34 0.06
C GLU A 80 -4.14 15.75 -1.16
N ARG A 81 -3.02 15.04 -0.95
CA ARG A 81 -2.11 14.56 -1.98
C ARG A 81 -1.86 13.06 -1.86
N ALA A 82 -1.76 12.37 -2.99
CA ALA A 82 -1.48 10.93 -3.03
C ALA A 82 -0.84 10.53 -4.36
N ILE A 83 0.12 9.62 -4.29
CA ILE A 83 0.67 8.90 -5.43
C ILE A 83 0.11 7.48 -5.36
N LEU A 84 -0.53 7.03 -6.44
CA LEU A 84 -1.09 5.68 -6.54
C LEU A 84 -0.21 4.85 -7.47
N THR A 85 0.24 3.69 -6.99
CA THR A 85 1.02 2.75 -7.80
C THR A 85 0.30 1.40 -7.86
N PRO A 86 0.30 0.70 -9.01
CA PRO A 86 -0.36 -0.60 -9.13
C PRO A 86 0.25 -1.70 -8.23
N ARG A 87 1.55 -1.60 -7.93
CA ARG A 87 2.29 -2.60 -7.15
C ARG A 87 2.80 -2.04 -5.83
N ASN A 88 2.77 -2.86 -4.78
CA ASN A 88 3.16 -2.45 -3.43
C ASN A 88 4.68 -2.25 -3.27
N ASN A 89 5.50 -2.95 -4.05
CA ASN A 89 6.95 -2.72 -4.06
C ASN A 89 7.31 -1.30 -4.52
N THR A 90 6.57 -0.74 -5.48
CA THR A 90 6.72 0.64 -5.93
C THR A 90 6.31 1.64 -4.85
N VAL A 91 5.28 1.32 -4.06
CA VAL A 91 4.86 2.15 -2.91
C VAL A 91 6.00 2.34 -1.92
N SER A 92 6.65 1.24 -1.50
CA SER A 92 7.76 1.31 -0.55
C SER A 92 8.91 2.20 -1.03
N HIS A 93 9.23 2.11 -2.32
CA HIS A 93 10.29 2.91 -2.92
C HIS A 93 9.93 4.40 -2.96
N VAL A 94 8.71 4.74 -3.40
CA VAL A 94 8.22 6.14 -3.44
C VAL A 94 8.18 6.74 -2.03
N ASN A 95 7.66 6.00 -1.05
CA ASN A 95 7.59 6.48 0.33
C ASN A 95 8.99 6.73 0.91
N GLY A 96 9.96 5.85 0.62
CA GLY A 96 11.35 6.05 1.03
C GLY A 96 11.92 7.37 0.50
N LEU A 97 11.77 7.64 -0.80
CA LEU A 97 12.23 8.88 -1.43
C LEU A 97 11.58 10.13 -0.82
N ILE A 98 10.28 10.09 -0.54
CA ILE A 98 9.58 11.22 0.09
C ILE A 98 10.14 11.47 1.50
N VAL A 99 10.35 10.42 2.29
CA VAL A 99 10.90 10.54 3.65
C VAL A 99 12.34 11.07 3.62
N GLU A 100 13.16 10.63 2.67
CA GLU A 100 14.53 11.13 2.49
C GLU A 100 14.60 12.63 2.13
N LYS A 101 13.58 13.16 1.44
CA LYS A 101 13.49 14.61 1.13
C LYS A 101 13.11 15.47 2.34
N ILE A 102 12.55 14.89 3.41
CA ILE A 102 12.14 15.64 4.60
C ILE A 102 13.36 15.97 5.45
N PRO A 103 13.59 17.25 5.82
CA PRO A 103 14.73 17.61 6.64
C PRO A 103 14.57 17.08 8.09
N GLY A 104 15.60 16.40 8.58
CA GLY A 104 15.67 15.87 9.94
C GLY A 104 16.28 14.48 9.99
N ASP A 105 16.37 13.93 11.19
CA ASP A 105 16.85 12.57 11.39
C ASP A 105 15.73 11.56 11.11
N SER A 106 16.01 10.56 10.29
CA SER A 106 15.12 9.42 10.07
C SER A 106 15.32 8.36 11.14
N PHE A 107 14.22 7.89 11.75
CA PHE A 107 14.25 6.79 12.71
C PHE A 107 13.40 5.62 12.22
N SER A 108 13.97 4.42 12.25
CA SER A 108 13.22 3.19 12.02
C SER A 108 12.64 2.68 13.34
N TYR A 109 11.32 2.56 13.41
CA TYR A 109 10.63 1.98 14.55
C TYR A 109 10.29 0.52 14.27
N PHE A 110 10.91 -0.39 15.02
CA PHE A 110 10.59 -1.81 14.95
C PHE A 110 9.45 -2.10 15.93
N SER A 111 8.38 -2.70 15.43
CA SER A 111 7.26 -3.11 16.26
C SER A 111 7.66 -4.25 17.23
N VAL A 112 7.23 -4.18 18.49
CA VAL A 112 7.49 -5.19 19.52
C VAL A 112 6.16 -5.86 19.89
N ASP A 113 6.04 -7.19 19.72
CA ASP A 113 4.88 -7.96 20.20
C ASP A 113 5.29 -8.82 21.41
N SER A 114 4.43 -8.90 22.42
CA SER A 114 4.58 -9.79 23.58
C SER A 114 3.29 -10.59 23.75
N ALA A 115 3.39 -11.91 23.94
CA ALA A 115 2.26 -12.79 24.21
C ALA A 115 2.41 -13.38 25.64
N GLU A 116 1.43 -13.16 26.51
CA GLU A 116 1.41 -13.74 27.87
C GLU A 116 0.53 -15.01 27.89
N GLU A 117 1.10 -16.13 28.34
CA GLU A 117 0.38 -17.40 28.55
C GLU A 117 -0.31 -17.41 29.93
N PHE A 118 -1.62 -17.70 29.98
CA PHE A 118 -2.36 -17.91 31.23
C PHE A 118 -2.42 -19.41 31.60
N PRO A 119 -2.26 -19.79 32.88
CA PRO A 119 -2.36 -21.19 33.29
C PRO A 119 -3.82 -21.65 33.37
N GLY A 120 -4.29 -22.43 32.40
CA GLY A 120 -5.63 -23.03 32.45
C GLY A 120 -6.16 -23.75 31.20
N THR A 121 -5.60 -23.54 30.00
CA THR A 121 -6.10 -24.22 28.78
C THR A 121 -5.40 -25.56 28.55
N THR A 122 -6.20 -26.62 28.59
CA THR A 122 -5.78 -28.00 28.38
C THR A 122 -5.49 -28.27 26.89
N ILE A 123 -4.22 -28.12 26.49
CA ILE A 123 -3.41 -28.97 25.60
C ILE A 123 -4.09 -29.61 24.37
N SER A 124 -3.89 -29.02 23.18
CA SER A 124 -3.80 -29.78 21.93
C SER A 124 -2.50 -30.58 21.95
N ARG A 125 -2.62 -31.89 22.19
CA ARG A 125 -1.49 -32.78 22.46
C ARG A 125 -0.88 -33.30 21.16
N VAL A 126 -0.01 -32.51 20.53
CA VAL A 126 1.19 -33.10 19.92
C VAL A 126 2.06 -33.52 21.11
N THR A 127 1.98 -34.80 21.52
CA THR A 127 2.64 -35.27 22.75
C THR A 127 4.14 -35.46 22.61
N SER A 128 4.71 -35.30 21.41
CA SER A 128 6.14 -35.48 21.19
C SER A 128 6.63 -34.60 20.01
N PRO A 129 7.82 -33.96 20.13
CA PRO A 129 8.42 -33.16 19.06
C PRO A 129 8.71 -33.96 17.78
N GLU A 130 8.88 -35.27 17.91
CA GLU A 130 9.19 -36.17 16.79
C GLU A 130 8.03 -36.30 15.80
N GLY A 131 6.79 -36.12 16.27
CA GLY A 131 5.57 -36.14 15.44
C GLY A 131 5.29 -34.85 14.67
N LEU A 132 6.09 -33.80 14.87
CA LEU A 132 5.94 -32.51 14.19
C LEU A 132 7.03 -32.35 13.11
N LYS A 133 6.63 -32.09 11.86
CA LYS A 133 7.54 -31.79 10.75
C LYS A 133 7.06 -30.58 9.98
N PHE A 134 7.98 -29.63 9.75
CA PHE A 134 7.78 -28.49 8.87
C PHE A 134 8.35 -28.84 7.50
N PHE A 135 7.54 -28.71 6.44
CA PHE A 135 8.01 -28.76 5.06
C PHE A 135 8.08 -27.34 4.52
N ILE A 136 9.26 -26.86 4.18
CA ILE A 136 9.49 -25.52 3.66
C ILE A 136 10.49 -25.63 2.51
N GLU A 137 10.21 -24.96 1.40
CA GLU A 137 11.11 -24.87 0.23
C GLU A 137 11.41 -23.41 -0.08
N SER A 138 12.64 -23.14 -0.53
CA SER A 138 13.04 -21.81 -1.01
C SER A 138 12.52 -21.57 -2.44
N GLU A 139 12.62 -20.34 -2.93
CA GLU A 139 12.24 -19.97 -4.31
C GLU A 139 13.00 -20.76 -5.40
N MET A 140 14.10 -21.43 -5.04
CA MET A 140 14.91 -22.27 -5.93
C MET A 140 14.55 -23.77 -5.83
N GLY A 141 13.46 -24.13 -5.13
CA GLY A 141 12.99 -25.51 -4.98
C GLY A 141 13.84 -26.38 -4.06
N THR A 142 14.66 -25.76 -3.20
CA THR A 142 15.49 -26.48 -2.23
C THR A 142 14.84 -26.45 -0.85
N PRO A 143 14.83 -27.58 -0.11
CA PRO A 143 14.30 -27.60 1.26
C PRO A 143 15.04 -26.59 2.14
N THR A 144 14.26 -25.81 2.88
CA THR A 144 14.76 -24.76 3.77
C THR A 144 14.09 -24.86 5.13
N ASN A 145 14.61 -24.12 6.10
CA ASN A 145 14.02 -23.95 7.43
C ASN A 145 13.63 -22.49 7.69
N ILE A 146 13.51 -21.69 6.62
CA ILE A 146 13.23 -20.25 6.65
C ILE A 146 11.92 -19.98 5.90
N THR A 147 10.96 -19.32 6.55
CA THR A 147 9.68 -18.89 5.95
C THR A 147 9.40 -17.43 6.32
N GLN A 148 8.70 -16.69 5.46
CA GLN A 148 8.32 -15.30 5.72
C GLN A 148 6.97 -15.26 6.45
N ASN A 149 6.92 -14.60 7.60
CA ASN A 149 5.67 -14.35 8.30
C ASN A 149 4.89 -13.26 7.56
N VAL A 150 3.68 -13.58 7.08
CA VAL A 150 2.79 -12.64 6.38
C VAL A 150 1.52 -12.45 7.21
N VAL A 151 1.68 -12.04 8.47
CA VAL A 151 0.55 -11.56 9.27
C VAL A 151 0.74 -10.09 9.62
N TYR A 152 -0.25 -9.29 9.20
CA TYR A 152 -0.39 -7.89 9.55
C TYR A 152 -0.80 -7.77 11.03
N LYS A 153 -0.08 -6.94 11.79
CA LYS A 153 -0.34 -6.76 13.24
C LYS A 153 -1.75 -6.22 13.53
N GLU A 154 -2.45 -5.63 12.55
CA GLU A 154 -3.82 -5.16 12.74
C GLU A 154 -4.87 -6.29 12.79
N VAL A 155 -4.57 -7.49 12.27
CA VAL A 155 -5.53 -8.62 12.27
C VAL A 155 -5.76 -9.15 13.70
N PHE A 156 -4.77 -9.00 14.59
CA PHE A 156 -4.86 -9.48 15.96
C PHE A 156 -5.51 -8.48 16.94
N GLN A 157 -5.75 -7.23 16.53
CA GLN A 157 -6.39 -6.23 17.40
C GLN A 157 -7.91 -6.37 17.48
N ASN A 158 -8.53 -7.22 16.64
CA ASN A 158 -9.98 -7.41 16.57
C ASN A 158 -10.44 -8.88 16.70
N LEU A 159 -9.56 -9.80 17.08
CA LEU A 159 -10.02 -11.14 17.42
C LEU A 159 -10.67 -11.10 18.80
N PRO A 160 -11.92 -11.56 18.97
CA PRO A 160 -12.44 -11.84 20.30
C PRO A 160 -11.50 -12.84 20.95
N LEU A 161 -11.14 -12.59 22.21
CA LEU A 161 -10.50 -13.58 23.06
C LEU A 161 -11.44 -14.80 23.09
N ILE A 162 -11.08 -15.89 22.40
CA ILE A 162 -11.71 -17.21 22.55
C ILE A 162 -10.89 -17.98 23.58
#